data_AF-A0A3D5KUA6-F1
#
_entry.id   AF-A0A3D5KUA6-F1
#
_cell.length_a   1.000
_cell.length_b   1.000
_cell.length_c   1.000
_cell.angle_alpha   90.00
_cell.angle_beta   90.00
_cell.angle_gamma   90.00
#
_symmetry.space_group_name_H-M   'P 1'
#
loop_
_entity.id
_entity.type
_entity.pdbx_description
1 polymer ?
#
loop_
_entity_poly.entity_id
_entity_poly.type
_entity_poly.pdbx_seq_one_letter_code
_entity_poly.pdbx_strand_id
1 'polypeptide(L)'
;MTLTIWIVLVCLGVWLSFILWRDYQKHKNQLEDNSWTKTGLIGFVANFFDTLGIGSFAIETALLKFTKQSPDRLIPGTLNVANAIPTIVQAIIFVQIVQVEPLTLLLMLVSSALGALLGAGVVAKFSERKVRLTMGIALFITCGFMIASNLKWI
;
A
#
# COMPACT_ATOMS: atom_id res chain seq x y z
N MET A 1 -1.29 -20.20 -14.88
CA MET A 1 -1.44 -18.76 -14.55
C MET A 1 -0.91 -18.40 -13.17
N THR A 2 -1.22 -19.15 -12.11
CA THR A 2 -0.74 -18.84 -10.75
C THR A 2 0.78 -18.79 -10.64
N LEU A 3 1.51 -19.72 -11.27
CA LEU A 3 2.98 -19.69 -11.34
C LEU A 3 3.51 -18.41 -12.02
N THR A 4 2.86 -17.95 -13.10
CA THR A 4 3.25 -16.72 -13.81
C THR A 4 3.08 -15.49 -12.92
N ILE A 5 1.97 -15.40 -12.20
CA ILE A 5 1.71 -14.31 -11.24
C ILE A 5 2.79 -14.30 -10.15
N TRP A 6 3.15 -15.48 -9.63
CA TRP A 6 4.21 -15.64 -8.65
C TRP A 6 5.56 -15.17 -9.16
N ILE A 7 5.95 -15.61 -10.35
CA ILE A 7 7.21 -15.18 -10.98
C ILE A 7 7.22 -13.66 -11.13
N VAL A 8 6.14 -13.06 -11.61
CA VAL A 8 6.03 -11.59 -11.76
C VAL A 8 6.17 -10.88 -10.41
N LEU A 9 5.44 -11.32 -9.37
CA LEU A 9 5.49 -10.73 -8.04
C LEU A 9 6.88 -10.85 -7.40
N VAL A 10 7.52 -12.02 -7.52
CA VAL A 10 8.88 -12.24 -7.01
C VAL A 10 9.89 -11.39 -7.78
N CYS A 11 9.81 -11.34 -9.11
CA CYS A 11 10.69 -10.49 -9.92
C CYS A 11 10.53 -9.01 -9.55
N LEU A 12 9.30 -8.52 -9.39
CA LEU A 12 9.03 -7.15 -8.94
C LEU A 12 9.56 -6.89 -7.53
N GLY A 13 9.35 -7.82 -6.60
CA GLY A 13 9.84 -7.72 -5.23
C GLY A 13 11.36 -7.64 -5.16
N VAL A 14 12.06 -8.51 -5.91
CA VAL A 14 13.53 -8.49 -6.00
C VAL A 14 14.03 -7.20 -6.65
N TRP A 15 13.41 -6.77 -7.75
CA TRP A 15 13.77 -5.54 -8.45
C TRP A 15 13.59 -4.30 -7.58
N LEU A 16 12.46 -4.17 -6.89
CA LEU A 16 12.20 -3.07 -5.95
C LEU A 16 13.15 -3.11 -4.75
N SER A 17 13.38 -4.28 -4.17
CA SER A 17 14.34 -4.44 -3.07
C SER A 17 15.75 -4.01 -3.48
N PHE A 18 16.17 -4.36 -4.69
CA PHE A 18 17.46 -3.92 -5.23
C PHE A 18 17.53 -2.40 -5.43
N ILE A 19 16.47 -1.78 -5.97
CA ILE A 19 16.40 -0.33 -6.14
C ILE A 19 16.46 0.38 -4.79
N LEU A 20 15.64 -0.05 -3.81
CA LEU A 20 15.58 0.55 -2.48
C LEU A 20 16.88 0.37 -1.72
N TRP A 21 17.51 -0.80 -1.80
CA TRP A 21 18.82 -1.04 -1.21
C TRP A 21 19.87 -0.10 -1.78
N ARG A 22 19.91 0.03 -3.11
CA ARG A 22 20.86 0.92 -3.78
C ARG A 22 20.62 2.38 -3.41
N ASP A 23 19.36 2.80 -3.30
CA ASP A 23 19.00 4.16 -2.95
C ASP A 23 19.33 4.48 -1.49
N TYR A 24 19.02 3.56 -0.58
CA TYR A 24 19.41 3.63 0.83
C TYR A 24 20.93 3.78 0.99
N GLN A 25 21.72 2.97 0.29
CA GLN A 25 23.19 3.06 0.41
C GLN A 25 23.75 4.39 -0.09
N LYS A 26 23.12 5.01 -1.09
CA LYS A 26 23.52 6.32 -1.61
C LYS A 26 23.12 7.47 -0.69
N HIS A 27 21.94 7.39 -0.08
CA HIS A 27 21.35 8.46 0.73
C HIS A 27 21.38 8.18 2.23
N LYS A 28 22.18 7.22 2.71
CA LYS A 28 22.31 6.84 4.13
C LYS A 28 22.65 8.00 5.08
N ASN A 29 23.23 9.09 4.56
CA ASN A 29 23.56 10.28 5.33
C ASN A 29 22.44 11.35 5.34
N GLN A 30 21.33 11.10 4.65
CA GLN A 30 20.18 12.02 4.46
C GLN A 30 18.88 11.42 5.00
N LEU A 31 18.97 10.52 5.98
CA LEU A 31 17.81 9.87 6.57
C LEU A 31 17.02 10.86 7.45
N GLU A 32 15.70 10.69 7.50
CA GLU A 32 14.85 11.44 8.42
C GLU A 32 15.23 11.14 9.88
N ASP A 33 15.14 12.14 10.75
CA ASP A 33 15.29 11.97 12.20
C ASP A 33 14.04 11.31 12.78
N ASN A 34 13.95 9.99 12.60
CA ASN A 34 12.85 9.18 13.06
C ASN A 34 13.32 7.97 13.85
N SER A 35 12.44 7.45 14.70
CA SER A 35 12.72 6.25 15.47
C SER A 35 12.35 5.03 14.66
N TRP A 36 13.37 4.28 14.22
CA TRP A 36 13.22 3.04 13.47
C TRP A 36 12.34 2.01 14.19
N THR A 37 12.35 2.02 15.53
CA THR A 37 11.49 1.14 16.34
C THR A 37 10.02 1.55 16.25
N LYS A 38 9.71 2.86 16.32
CA LYS A 38 8.34 3.37 16.23
C LYS A 38 7.79 3.18 14.83
N THR A 39 8.55 3.55 13.80
CA THR A 39 8.13 3.39 12.40
C THR A 39 7.96 1.92 12.03
N GLY A 40 8.87 1.05 12.48
CA GLY A 40 8.74 -0.40 12.30
C GLY A 40 7.50 -0.99 12.98
N LEU A 41 7.19 -0.59 14.22
CA LEU A 41 5.99 -1.04 14.92
C LEU A 41 4.71 -0.53 14.26
N ILE A 42 4.69 0.74 13.83
CA ILE A 42 3.57 1.33 13.10
C ILE A 42 3.31 0.54 11.82
N GLY A 43 4.36 0.26 11.04
CA GLY A 43 4.23 -0.48 9.79
C GLY A 43 3.79 -1.94 10.02
N PHE A 44 4.30 -2.59 11.05
CA PHE A 44 3.85 -3.93 11.43
C PHE A 44 2.36 -3.95 11.77
N VAL A 45 1.91 -3.05 12.66
CA VAL A 45 0.50 -2.95 13.06
C VAL A 45 -0.38 -2.63 11.86
N ALA A 46 0.00 -1.66 11.05
CA ALA A 46 -0.78 -1.24 9.89
C ALA A 46 -0.90 -2.36 8.85
N ASN A 47 0.20 -3.01 8.49
CA ASN A 47 0.20 -4.11 7.51
C ASN A 47 -0.50 -5.37 8.06
N PHE A 48 -0.49 -5.60 9.38
CA PHE A 48 -1.29 -6.67 9.98
C PHE A 48 -2.79 -6.40 9.82
N PHE A 49 -3.25 -5.21 10.19
CA PHE A 49 -4.66 -4.83 10.02
C PHE A 49 -5.07 -4.70 8.54
N ASP A 50 -4.12 -4.45 7.63
CA ASP A 50 -4.35 -4.47 6.19
C ASP A 50 -4.76 -5.86 5.70
N THR A 51 -4.17 -6.92 6.26
CA THR A 51 -4.61 -8.31 5.95
C THR A 51 -6.03 -8.61 6.41
N LEU A 52 -6.55 -7.84 7.37
CA LEU A 52 -7.94 -7.90 7.83
C LEU A 52 -8.88 -6.99 7.02
N GLY A 53 -8.35 -6.27 6.01
CA GLY A 53 -9.10 -5.40 5.11
C GLY A 53 -9.29 -3.96 5.60
N ILE A 54 -8.63 -3.54 6.68
CA ILE A 54 -8.78 -2.18 7.24
C ILE A 54 -8.04 -1.11 6.40
N GLY A 55 -6.94 -1.49 5.74
CA GLY A 55 -6.10 -0.59 4.97
C GLY A 55 -4.87 -0.08 5.75
N SER A 56 -3.68 -0.45 5.31
CA SER A 56 -2.40 0.01 5.88
C SER A 56 -2.22 1.53 5.80
N PHE A 57 -2.61 2.14 4.68
CA PHE A 57 -2.41 3.57 4.40
C PHE A 57 -3.12 4.49 5.40
N ALA A 58 -4.32 4.12 5.86
CA ALA A 58 -5.08 4.91 6.81
C ALA A 58 -4.40 4.92 8.19
N ILE A 59 -4.02 3.73 8.66
CA ILE A 59 -3.39 3.51 9.96
C ILE A 59 -2.02 4.17 10.01
N GLU A 60 -1.17 3.92 9.01
CA GLU A 60 0.16 4.53 8.96
C GLU A 60 0.10 6.05 8.84
N THR A 61 -0.79 6.60 8.01
CA THR A 61 -0.97 8.07 7.92
C THR A 61 -1.28 8.67 9.29
N ALA A 62 -2.21 8.05 10.03
CA ALA A 62 -2.62 8.54 11.34
C ALA A 62 -1.50 8.41 12.37
N LEU A 63 -0.85 7.25 12.44
CA LEU A 63 0.16 6.95 13.44
C LEU A 63 1.49 7.69 13.19
N LEU A 64 1.97 7.76 11.95
CA LEU A 64 3.19 8.51 11.60
C LEU A 64 3.04 9.99 11.94
N LYS A 65 1.85 10.56 11.72
CA LYS A 65 1.54 11.94 12.09
C LYS A 65 1.43 12.13 13.60
N PHE A 66 0.69 11.26 14.28
CA PHE A 66 0.50 11.34 15.73
C PHE A 66 1.83 11.22 16.49
N THR A 67 2.72 10.34 16.01
CA THR A 67 4.04 10.11 16.58
C THR A 67 5.12 11.03 16.02
N LYS A 68 4.78 11.95 15.11
CA LYS A 68 5.68 12.93 14.46
C LYS A 68 6.91 12.28 13.83
N GLN A 69 6.73 11.17 13.13
CA GLN A 69 7.83 10.37 12.57
C GLN A 69 8.18 10.72 11.11
N SER A 70 7.32 11.45 10.40
CA SER A 70 7.61 11.93 9.04
C SER A 70 6.85 13.23 8.76
N PRO A 71 7.39 14.17 7.96
CA PRO A 71 6.69 15.39 7.57
C PRO A 71 5.41 15.11 6.77
N ASP A 72 4.31 15.82 7.05
CA ASP A 72 3.00 15.63 6.40
C ASP A 72 3.06 15.58 4.85
N ARG A 73 3.96 16.37 4.25
CA ARG A 73 4.19 16.42 2.80
C ARG A 73 4.79 15.15 2.22
N LEU A 74 5.64 14.46 2.99
CA LEU A 74 6.35 13.26 2.54
C LEU A 74 5.54 11.99 2.78
N ILE A 75 4.58 12.01 3.72
CA ILE A 75 3.75 10.86 4.09
C ILE A 75 3.23 10.09 2.86
N PRO A 76 2.56 10.70 1.85
CA PRO A 76 2.04 9.92 0.71
C PRO A 76 3.12 9.13 -0.05
N GLY A 77 4.32 9.71 -0.20
CA GLY A 77 5.46 9.04 -0.81
C GLY A 77 6.05 7.95 0.09
N THR A 78 6.20 8.26 1.38
CA THR A 78 6.68 7.32 2.40
C THR A 78 5.81 6.07 2.47
N LEU A 79 4.48 6.22 2.47
CA LEU A 79 3.54 5.10 2.50
C LEU A 79 3.67 4.18 1.28
N ASN A 80 3.82 4.74 0.08
CA ASN A 80 3.99 3.95 -1.13
C ASN A 80 5.27 3.10 -1.09
N VAL A 81 6.37 3.68 -0.61
CA VAL A 81 7.65 2.99 -0.54
C VAL A 81 7.68 1.98 0.61
N ALA A 82 7.20 2.38 1.80
CA ALA A 82 7.21 1.53 2.99
C ALA A 82 6.35 0.26 2.81
N ASN A 83 5.20 0.38 2.14
CA ASN A 83 4.27 -0.74 1.96
C ASN A 83 4.52 -1.56 0.69
N ALA A 84 5.40 -1.13 -0.23
CA ALA A 84 5.60 -1.83 -1.51
C ALA A 84 6.04 -3.29 -1.33
N ILE A 85 7.05 -3.54 -0.48
CA ILE A 85 7.52 -4.90 -0.21
C ILE A 85 6.51 -5.69 0.63
N PRO A 86 5.98 -5.15 1.75
CA PRO A 86 4.93 -5.82 2.53
C PRO A 86 3.73 -6.27 1.70
N THR A 87 3.23 -5.41 0.80
CA THR A 87 2.06 -5.72 -0.04
C THR A 87 2.37 -6.79 -1.09
N ILE A 88 3.59 -6.84 -1.64
CA ILE A 88 4.01 -7.96 -2.51
C ILE A 88 4.02 -9.27 -1.72
N VAL A 89 4.55 -9.27 -0.49
CA VAL A 89 4.55 -10.46 0.37
C VAL A 89 3.13 -10.91 0.69
N GLN A 90 2.25 -9.98 1.06
CA GLN A 90 0.83 -10.25 1.29
C GLN A 90 0.15 -10.83 0.04
N ALA A 91 0.39 -10.25 -1.15
CA ALA A 91 -0.18 -10.73 -2.39
C ALA A 91 0.25 -12.17 -2.72
N ILE A 92 1.53 -12.50 -2.50
CA ILE A 92 2.06 -13.85 -2.65
C ILE A 92 1.30 -14.83 -1.73
N ILE A 93 1.13 -14.47 -0.45
CA ILE A 93 0.40 -15.28 0.53
C ILE A 93 -1.09 -15.43 0.15
N PHE A 94 -1.76 -14.33 -0.21
CA PHE A 94 -3.20 -14.35 -0.50
C PHE A 94 -3.56 -15.08 -1.79
N VAL A 95 -2.72 -15.03 -2.82
CA VAL A 95 -2.92 -15.81 -4.05
C VAL A 95 -2.87 -17.33 -3.77
N GLN A 96 -2.17 -17.75 -2.71
CA GLN A 96 -2.16 -19.15 -2.27
C GLN A 96 -3.41 -19.55 -1.48
N ILE A 97 -3.90 -18.66 -0.62
CA ILE A 97 -4.98 -18.96 0.34
C ILE A 97 -6.36 -18.72 -0.29
N VAL A 98 -6.50 -17.66 -1.09
CA VAL A 98 -7.77 -17.23 -1.67
C VAL A 98 -7.83 -17.71 -3.11
N GLN A 99 -8.75 -18.63 -3.39
CA GLN A 99 -8.99 -19.12 -4.75
C GLN A 99 -9.76 -18.07 -5.54
N VAL A 100 -9.08 -17.43 -6.49
CA VAL A 100 -9.67 -16.45 -7.41
C VAL A 100 -9.53 -16.94 -8.84
N GLU A 101 -10.55 -16.67 -9.66
CA GLU A 101 -10.48 -16.98 -11.07
C GLU A 101 -9.35 -16.16 -11.73
N PRO A 102 -8.42 -16.80 -12.47
CA PRO A 102 -7.24 -16.11 -13.00
C PRO A 102 -7.57 -14.94 -13.95
N LEU A 103 -8.67 -15.03 -14.70
CA LEU A 103 -9.13 -13.98 -15.60
C LEU A 103 -9.58 -12.75 -14.81
N THR A 104 -10.38 -12.93 -13.76
CA THR A 104 -10.84 -11.85 -12.88
C THR A 104 -9.67 -11.14 -12.21
N LEU A 105 -8.68 -11.91 -11.73
CA LEU A 105 -7.47 -11.34 -11.14
C LEU A 105 -6.68 -10.51 -12.17
N LEU A 106 -6.50 -11.02 -13.39
CA LEU A 106 -5.81 -10.29 -14.46
C LEU A 106 -6.55 -9.00 -14.83
N LEU A 107 -7.87 -9.06 -15.01
CA LEU A 107 -8.69 -7.89 -15.33
C LEU A 107 -8.61 -6.85 -14.21
N MET A 108 -8.71 -7.27 -12.95
CA MET A 108 -8.56 -6.38 -11.79
C MET A 108 -7.20 -5.68 -11.77
N LEU A 109 -6.10 -6.41 -12.02
CA LEU A 109 -4.76 -5.83 -12.08
C LEU A 109 -4.63 -4.82 -13.23
N VAL A 110 -5.11 -5.14 -14.43
CA VAL A 110 -5.07 -4.25 -15.59
C VAL A 110 -5.92 -3.00 -15.35
N SER A 111 -7.14 -3.14 -14.84
CA SER A 111 -8.01 -2.02 -14.50
C SER A 111 -7.38 -1.12 -13.44
N SER A 112 -6.77 -1.71 -12.40
CA SER A 112 -6.04 -0.95 -11.38
C SER A 112 -4.84 -0.21 -11.96
N ALA A 113 -4.05 -0.84 -12.82
CA ALA A 113 -2.89 -0.24 -13.46
C ALA A 113 -3.30 0.93 -14.37
N LEU A 114 -4.35 0.76 -15.19
CA LEU A 114 -4.89 1.83 -16.02
C LEU A 114 -5.43 2.98 -15.17
N GLY A 115 -6.16 2.68 -14.10
CA GLY A 115 -6.63 3.68 -13.14
C GLY A 115 -5.50 4.48 -12.50
N ALA A 116 -4.41 3.80 -12.12
CA ALA A 116 -3.21 4.46 -11.58
C ALA A 116 -2.49 5.31 -12.62
N LEU A 117 -2.30 4.82 -13.85
CA LEU A 117 -1.64 5.57 -14.93
C LEU A 117 -2.41 6.85 -15.29
N LEU A 118 -3.74 6.76 -15.42
CA LEU A 118 -4.59 7.90 -15.71
C LEU A 118 -4.74 8.84 -14.51
N GLY A 119 -4.81 8.30 -13.30
CA GLY A 119 -5.03 9.04 -12.06
C GLY A 119 -3.78 9.71 -11.49
N ALA A 120 -2.58 9.16 -11.72
CA ALA A 120 -1.35 9.62 -11.07
C ALA A 120 -1.04 11.09 -11.38
N GLY A 121 -1.18 11.51 -12.65
CA GLY A 121 -0.94 12.90 -13.06
C GLY A 121 -1.92 13.90 -12.44
N VAL A 122 -3.13 13.45 -12.11
CA VAL A 122 -4.15 14.27 -11.44
C VAL A 122 -3.84 14.38 -9.95
N VAL A 123 -3.59 13.24 -9.29
CA VAL A 123 -3.28 13.17 -7.85
C VAL A 123 -1.97 13.88 -7.52
N ALA A 124 -0.97 13.85 -8.40
CA ALA A 124 0.29 14.56 -8.22
C ALA A 124 0.13 16.09 -8.10
N LYS A 125 -0.98 16.65 -8.59
CA LYS A 125 -1.30 18.09 -8.49
C LYS A 125 -2.18 18.44 -7.28
N PHE A 126 -2.62 17.44 -6.51
CA PHE A 126 -3.50 17.68 -5.37
C PHE A 126 -2.72 18.22 -4.18
N SER A 127 -3.35 19.10 -3.40
CA SER A 127 -2.85 19.42 -2.08
C SER A 127 -3.06 18.23 -1.13
N GLU A 128 -2.23 18.12 -0.10
CA GLU A 128 -2.33 17.04 0.91
C GLU A 128 -3.74 16.87 1.47
N ARG A 129 -4.46 17.99 1.67
CA ARG A 129 -5.86 17.98 2.14
C ARG A 129 -6.80 17.30 1.15
N LYS A 130 -6.63 17.54 -0.15
CA LYS A 130 -7.44 16.89 -1.20
C LYS A 130 -7.15 15.40 -1.25
N VAL A 131 -5.87 15.01 -1.23
CA VAL A 131 -5.47 13.58 -1.19
C VAL A 131 -6.10 12.88 0.02
N ARG A 132 -6.01 13.48 1.21
CA ARG A 132 -6.59 12.93 2.44
C ARG A 132 -8.10 12.79 2.38
N LEU A 133 -8.81 13.80 1.86
CA LEU A 133 -10.26 13.75 1.73
C LEU A 133 -10.69 12.65 0.76
N THR A 134 -10.04 12.59 -0.41
CA THR A 134 -10.32 11.56 -1.41
C THR A 134 -10.04 10.16 -0.86
N MET A 135 -8.90 9.96 -0.18
CA MET A 135 -8.56 8.67 0.44
C MET A 135 -9.55 8.31 1.55
N GLY A 136 -9.96 9.27 2.39
CA GLY A 136 -10.97 9.06 3.43
C GLY A 136 -12.33 8.66 2.87
N ILE A 137 -12.80 9.32 1.81
CA ILE A 137 -14.05 8.96 1.11
C ILE A 137 -13.94 7.55 0.52
N ALA A 138 -12.83 7.23 -0.15
CA ALA A 138 -12.61 5.90 -0.70
C ALA A 138 -12.65 4.80 0.38
N LEU A 139 -11.97 5.02 1.50
CA LEU A 139 -11.98 4.10 2.65
C LEU A 139 -13.38 3.96 3.27
N PHE A 140 -14.15 5.04 3.33
CA PHE A 140 -15.52 4.99 3.84
C PHE A 140 -16.43 4.15 2.93
N ILE A 141 -16.29 4.28 1.61
CA ILE A 141 -16.99 3.44 0.63
C ILE A 141 -16.59 1.97 0.79
N THR A 142 -15.28 1.68 0.91
CA THR A 142 -14.77 0.32 1.15
C THR A 142 -15.34 -0.28 2.42
N CYS A 143 -15.39 0.48 3.51
CA CYS A 143 -16.03 0.06 4.76
C CYS A 143 -17.50 -0.30 4.53
N GLY A 144 -18.23 0.50 3.74
CA GLY A 144 -19.60 0.19 3.32
C GLY A 144 -19.72 -1.15 2.59
N PHE A 145 -18.84 -1.43 1.62
CA PHE A 145 -18.82 -2.73 0.93
C PHE A 145 -18.50 -3.89 1.87
N MET A 146 -17.55 -3.72 2.79
CA MET A 146 -17.19 -4.75 3.76
C MET A 146 -18.36 -5.06 4.69
N ILE A 147 -19.09 -4.05 5.18
CA ILE A 147 -20.28 -4.24 6.01
C ILE A 147 -21.38 -4.95 5.22
N ALA A 148 -21.66 -4.50 3.99
CA ALA A 148 -22.68 -5.11 3.14
C ALA A 148 -22.36 -6.59 2.86
N SER A 149 -21.10 -6.93 2.59
CA SER A 149 -20.65 -8.31 2.39
C SER A 149 -20.78 -9.15 3.67
N ASN A 150 -20.39 -8.62 4.84
CA ASN A 150 -20.53 -9.34 6.11
C ASN A 150 -22.00 -9.55 6.52
N LEU A 151 -22.89 -8.62 6.16
CA LEU A 151 -24.35 -8.74 6.39
C LEU A 151 -25.07 -9.53 5.29
N LYS A 152 -24.35 -10.06 4.29
CA LYS A 152 -24.88 -10.78 3.13
C LYS A 152 -25.92 -9.99 2.32
N TRP A 153 -25.75 -8.67 2.25
CA TRP A 153 -26.57 -7.82 1.37
C TRP A 153 -26.10 -7.87 -0.09
N ILE A 154 -24.85 -8.27 -0.30
CA ILE A 154 -24.17 -8.56 -1.57
C ILE A 154 -23.27 -9.77 -1.32
#